data_AF-A0A932P5B1-F1
#
_entry.id   AF-A0A932P5B1-F1
#
_cell.length_a   1.000
_cell.length_b   1.000
_cell.length_c   1.000
_cell.angle_alpha   90.00
_cell.angle_beta   90.00
_cell.angle_gamma   90.00
#
_symmetry.space_group_name_H-M   'P 1'
#
loop_
_entity.id
_entity.type
_entity.pdbx_description
1 polymer ?
#
loop_
_entity_poly.entity_id
_entity_poly.type
_entity_poly.pdbx_seq_one_letter_code
_entity_poly.pdbx_strand_id
1 'polypeptide(L)'
;MESIRCQFARLSDISVDELLHAYGVYVIWSGKSRARPSYIGEGDIWSRLGQHRNRFPRPVDGYATIIGYEYTAATKRNAQIVEAVLLAIGEETDRYAVHNKRGGNLAKLDKLFDWHGVVKIHFEGNDPFLEPGTSRPAKGKRTVSITLNDEGNFMVNHPWRLRRLRLPKS
;
A
#
# COMPACT_ATOMS: atom_id res chain seq x y z
N MET A 1 3.39 -17.90 -12.22
CA MET A 1 3.10 -17.31 -10.89
C MET A 1 4.21 -16.35 -10.51
N GLU A 2 3.89 -15.07 -10.30
CA GLU A 2 4.81 -14.03 -9.82
C GLU A 2 4.58 -13.82 -8.31
N SER A 3 5.63 -13.52 -7.53
CA SER A 3 5.51 -13.23 -6.10
C SER A 3 6.26 -11.96 -5.71
N ILE A 4 5.57 -11.04 -5.02
CA ILE A 4 6.11 -9.77 -4.54
C ILE A 4 6.09 -9.80 -3.01
N ARG A 5 7.22 -9.50 -2.37
CA ARG A 5 7.31 -9.36 -0.91
C ARG A 5 7.31 -7.89 -0.54
N CYS A 6 6.49 -7.53 0.44
CA CYS A 6 6.35 -6.17 0.95
C CYS A 6 6.52 -6.17 2.47
N GLN A 7 7.60 -5.56 2.95
CA GLN A 7 7.86 -5.37 4.38
C GLN A 7 7.51 -3.92 4.73
N PHE A 8 6.33 -3.71 5.32
CA PHE A 8 5.89 -2.38 5.74
C PHE A 8 6.53 -2.01 7.09
N ALA A 9 7.48 -1.08 7.05
CA ALA A 9 8.04 -0.43 8.23
C ALA A 9 7.37 0.93 8.45
N ARG A 10 7.32 1.42 9.70
CA ARG A 10 6.88 2.80 9.94
C ARG A 10 7.94 3.74 9.37
N LEU A 11 7.51 4.89 8.86
CA LEU A 11 8.46 5.87 8.31
C LEU A 11 9.49 6.34 9.35
N SER A 12 9.10 6.40 10.63
CA SER A 12 9.98 6.74 11.75
C SER A 12 11.00 5.65 12.11
N ASP A 13 10.79 4.41 11.65
CA ASP A 13 11.67 3.27 11.92
C ASP A 13 12.66 2.99 10.76
N ILE A 14 12.52 3.69 9.62
CA ILE A 14 13.39 3.52 8.45
C ILE A 14 14.50 4.58 8.51
N SER A 15 15.75 4.16 8.34
CA SER A 15 16.86 5.11 8.32
C SER A 15 16.81 6.02 7.09
N VAL A 16 17.38 7.23 7.20
CA VAL A 16 17.49 8.13 6.04
C VAL A 16 18.26 7.47 4.92
N ASP A 17 19.34 6.76 5.24
CA ASP A 17 20.17 6.02 4.28
C ASP A 17 19.36 5.00 3.48
N GLU A 18 18.52 4.20 4.15
CA GLU A 18 17.62 3.26 3.48
C GLU A 18 16.58 3.95 2.58
N LEU A 19 16.18 5.18 2.88
CA LEU A 19 15.24 5.93 2.05
C LEU A 19 15.90 6.60 0.84
N LEU A 20 17.21 6.88 0.92
CA LEU A 20 17.97 7.41 -0.20
C LEU A 20 18.00 6.35 -1.31
N HIS A 21 17.46 6.70 -2.47
CA HIS A 21 17.35 5.82 -3.66
C HIS A 21 16.31 4.70 -3.57
N ALA A 22 15.61 4.53 -2.44
CA ALA A 22 14.57 3.51 -2.33
C ALA A 22 13.35 3.82 -3.20
N TYR A 23 13.03 2.88 -4.08
CA TYR A 23 11.80 2.84 -4.83
C TYR A 23 10.82 1.86 -4.18
N GLY A 24 9.59 2.30 -3.96
CA GLY A 24 8.59 1.44 -3.35
C GLY A 24 7.22 2.08 -3.20
N VAL A 25 6.48 1.64 -2.19
CA VAL A 25 5.13 2.12 -1.89
C VAL A 25 5.12 2.70 -0.49
N TYR A 26 4.49 3.87 -0.35
CA TYR A 26 4.35 4.58 0.90
C TYR A 26 2.88 4.91 1.19
N VAL A 27 2.53 4.91 2.47
CA VAL A 27 1.18 5.17 2.97
C VAL A 27 1.27 6.26 4.01
N ILE A 28 0.68 7.42 3.72
CA ILE A 28 0.74 8.62 4.54
C ILE A 28 -0.45 8.68 5.48
N TRP A 29 -0.16 8.95 6.75
CA TRP A 29 -1.12 9.29 7.79
C TRP A 29 -0.83 10.72 8.27
N SER A 30 -1.72 11.65 7.98
CA SER A 30 -1.63 13.02 8.50
C SER A 30 -2.14 13.11 9.94
N GLY A 31 -1.79 14.17 10.65
CA GLY A 31 -2.23 14.41 12.03
C GLY A 31 -3.75 14.53 12.21
N LYS A 32 -4.50 14.71 11.11
CA LYS A 32 -5.97 14.71 11.10
C LYS A 32 -6.58 13.35 10.72
N SER A 33 -5.79 12.41 10.23
CA SER A 33 -6.24 11.06 9.89
C SER A 33 -6.41 10.22 11.16
N ARG A 34 -7.64 9.79 11.44
CA ARG A 34 -7.96 8.83 12.53
C ARG A 34 -8.31 7.45 12.00
N ALA A 35 -9.05 7.45 10.90
CA ALA A 35 -9.83 6.32 10.45
C ALA A 35 -9.28 5.68 9.18
N ARG A 36 -8.67 6.49 8.31
CA ARG A 36 -8.22 6.12 6.98
C ARG A 36 -6.88 6.81 6.70
N PRO A 37 -5.99 6.19 5.91
CA PRO A 37 -4.82 6.86 5.40
C PRO A 37 -5.18 8.16 4.70
N SER A 38 -4.29 9.15 4.75
CA SER A 38 -4.42 10.37 3.98
C SER A 38 -4.12 10.12 2.50
N TYR A 39 -3.10 9.31 2.21
CA TYR A 39 -2.66 9.05 0.84
C TYR A 39 -1.89 7.72 0.73
N ILE A 40 -2.02 7.02 -0.39
CA ILE A 40 -1.21 5.87 -0.77
C ILE A 40 -0.56 6.21 -2.11
N GLY A 41 0.74 5.97 -2.25
CA GLY A 41 1.46 6.26 -3.47
C GLY A 41 2.67 5.36 -3.69
N GLU A 42 3.13 5.30 -4.93
CA GLU A 42 4.40 4.70 -5.32
C GLU A 42 5.46 5.75 -5.67
N GLY A 43 6.74 5.36 -5.63
CA GLY A 43 7.82 6.11 -6.25
C GLY A 43 9.15 5.98 -5.53
N ASP A 44 10.08 6.88 -5.89
CA ASP A 44 11.21 7.23 -5.04
C ASP A 44 10.67 7.81 -3.72
N ILE A 45 10.82 7.06 -2.64
CA ILE A 45 10.09 7.32 -1.39
C ILE A 45 10.49 8.67 -0.81
N TRP A 46 11.79 8.96 -0.78
CA TRP A 46 12.31 10.22 -0.25
C TRP A 46 11.79 11.45 -1.02
N SER A 47 11.95 11.46 -2.35
CA SER A 47 11.53 12.58 -3.20
C SER A 47 10.02 12.81 -3.11
N ARG A 48 9.23 11.73 -3.06
CA ARG A 48 7.77 11.81 -2.93
C ARG A 48 7.35 12.36 -1.58
N LEU A 49 7.93 11.88 -0.47
CA LEU A 49 7.65 12.42 0.86
C LEU A 49 8.00 13.91 0.94
N GLY A 50 9.11 14.32 0.32
CA GLY A 50 9.50 15.73 0.19
C GLY A 50 8.44 16.59 -0.53
N GLN A 51 7.90 16.10 -1.65
CA GLN A 51 6.83 16.79 -2.40
C GLN A 51 5.54 16.93 -1.58
N HIS A 52 5.22 15.95 -0.72
CA HIS A 52 4.00 15.95 0.09
C HIS A 52 4.11 16.78 1.37
N ARG A 53 5.29 17.29 1.73
CA ARG A 53 5.55 18.00 3.01
C ARG A 53 4.57 19.15 3.31
N ASN A 54 4.10 19.84 2.27
CA ASN A 54 3.17 20.98 2.40
C ASN A 54 1.72 20.63 2.04
N ARG A 55 1.46 19.38 1.64
CA ARG A 55 0.14 18.92 1.17
C ARG A 55 -0.74 18.39 2.30
N PHE A 56 -0.14 17.87 3.37
CA PHE A 56 -0.86 17.22 4.45
C PHE A 56 -0.67 17.93 5.80
N PRO A 57 -1.72 18.01 6.65
CA PRO A 57 -1.59 18.51 8.01
C PRO A 57 -0.55 17.74 8.83
N ARG A 58 0.27 18.44 9.60
CA ARG A 58 1.28 17.82 10.47
C ARG A 58 0.66 17.31 11.80
N PRO A 59 1.33 16.34 12.48
CA PRO A 59 2.49 15.58 12.01
C PRO A 59 2.15 14.69 10.81
N VAL A 60 3.15 14.38 9.99
CA VAL A 60 3.04 13.37 8.93
C VAL A 60 3.80 12.14 9.41
N ASP A 61 3.11 11.01 9.43
CA ASP A 61 3.66 9.70 9.72
C ASP A 61 3.16 8.71 8.67
N GLY A 62 3.42 7.43 8.84
CA GLY A 62 2.92 6.40 7.96
C GLY A 62 3.83 5.20 7.88
N TYR A 63 3.76 4.54 6.73
CA TYR A 63 4.54 3.35 6.47
C TYR A 63 5.13 3.40 5.07
N ALA A 64 6.20 2.65 4.86
CA ALA A 64 6.68 2.34 3.54
C ALA A 64 7.14 0.89 3.45
N THR A 65 7.04 0.34 2.24
CA THR A 65 7.76 -0.86 1.84
C THR A 65 8.71 -0.49 0.72
N ILE A 66 9.98 -0.86 0.89
CA ILE A 66 10.99 -0.73 -0.16
C ILE A 66 10.83 -1.95 -1.08
N ILE A 67 10.72 -1.70 -2.39
CA ILE A 67 10.65 -2.75 -3.42
C ILE A 67 12.03 -2.96 -4.06
N GLY A 68 12.83 -1.90 -4.14
CA GLY A 68 14.25 -1.97 -4.50
C GLY A 68 14.96 -0.66 -4.19
N TYR A 69 16.29 -0.71 -4.14
CA TYR A 69 17.14 0.46 -3.88
C TYR A 69 17.50 1.24 -5.15
N GLU A 70 16.93 0.84 -6.30
CA GLU A 70 17.15 1.50 -7.58
C GLU A 70 15.86 1.46 -8.43
N TYR A 71 15.71 2.48 -9.27
CA TYR A 71 14.67 2.49 -10.28
C TYR A 71 15.02 1.51 -11.41
N THR A 72 14.14 0.52 -11.59
CA THR A 72 14.13 -0.35 -12.77
C THR A 72 12.69 -0.46 -13.26
N ALA A 73 12.50 -0.89 -14.51
CA ALA A 73 11.16 -1.18 -15.01
C ALA A 73 10.42 -2.22 -14.13
N ALA A 74 11.15 -3.20 -13.60
CA ALA A 74 10.61 -4.23 -12.71
C ALA A 74 10.20 -3.68 -11.34
N THR A 75 11.05 -2.88 -10.68
CA THR A 75 10.74 -2.29 -9.36
C THR A 75 9.57 -1.31 -9.45
N LYS A 76 9.53 -0.48 -10.50
CA LYS A 76 8.39 0.39 -10.79
C LYS A 76 7.10 -0.41 -10.97
N ARG A 77 7.14 -1.45 -11.80
CA ARG A 77 5.98 -2.31 -12.06
C ARG A 77 5.48 -2.95 -10.77
N ASN A 78 6.38 -3.51 -9.96
CA ASN A 78 6.05 -4.14 -8.68
C ASN A 78 5.45 -3.13 -7.69
N ALA A 79 5.99 -1.91 -7.61
CA ALA A 79 5.42 -0.85 -6.78
C ALA A 79 4.01 -0.43 -7.26
N GLN A 80 3.79 -0.30 -8.57
CA GLN A 80 2.48 0.01 -9.14
C GLN A 80 1.44 -1.07 -8.85
N ILE A 81 1.84 -2.35 -8.92
CA ILE A 81 0.98 -3.48 -8.53
C ILE A 81 0.56 -3.35 -7.07
N VAL A 82 1.54 -3.14 -6.17
CA VAL A 82 1.30 -3.05 -4.73
C VAL A 82 0.42 -1.84 -4.38
N GLU A 83 0.67 -0.68 -4.99
CA GLU A 83 -0.17 0.53 -4.83
C GLU A 83 -1.62 0.24 -5.27
N ALA A 84 -1.81 -0.32 -6.48
CA ALA A 84 -3.14 -0.60 -7.00
C ALA A 84 -3.91 -1.59 -6.11
N VAL A 85 -3.24 -2.64 -5.62
CA VAL A 85 -3.81 -3.60 -4.68
C VAL A 85 -4.19 -2.93 -3.36
N LEU A 86 -3.32 -2.09 -2.79
CA LEU A 86 -3.66 -1.38 -1.56
C LEU A 86 -4.84 -0.43 -1.74
N LEU A 87 -4.94 0.26 -2.87
CA LEU A 87 -6.11 1.11 -3.15
C LEU A 87 -7.39 0.28 -3.27
N ALA A 88 -7.35 -0.87 -3.95
CA ALA A 88 -8.48 -1.79 -4.06
C ALA A 88 -8.91 -2.36 -2.69
N ILE A 89 -7.96 -2.84 -1.87
CA ILE A 89 -8.23 -3.29 -0.49
C ILE A 89 -8.81 -2.13 0.35
N GLY A 90 -8.29 -0.93 0.18
CA GLY A 90 -8.78 0.26 0.87
C GLY A 90 -10.24 0.54 0.53
N GLU A 91 -10.60 0.46 -0.75
CA GLU A 91 -11.97 0.62 -1.24
C GLU A 91 -12.91 -0.45 -0.68
N GLU A 92 -12.56 -1.73 -0.84
CA GLU A 92 -13.36 -2.87 -0.37
C GLU A 92 -13.58 -2.87 1.15
N THR A 93 -12.62 -2.34 1.91
CA THR A 93 -12.65 -2.44 3.38
C THR A 93 -13.04 -1.16 4.13
N ASP A 94 -13.52 -0.13 3.42
CA ASP A 94 -13.84 1.20 3.94
C ASP A 94 -12.64 1.95 4.57
N ARG A 95 -11.45 1.71 4.01
CA ARG A 95 -10.17 2.32 4.42
C ARG A 95 -9.49 3.08 3.29
N TYR A 96 -10.25 3.46 2.27
CA TYR A 96 -9.73 4.15 1.11
C TYR A 96 -9.10 5.49 1.49
N ALA A 97 -7.95 5.80 0.90
CA ALA A 97 -7.14 6.94 1.28
C ALA A 97 -7.80 8.26 0.83
N VAL A 98 -7.95 9.20 1.77
CA VAL A 98 -8.84 10.38 1.62
C VAL A 98 -8.47 11.26 0.42
N HIS A 99 -7.18 11.37 0.09
CA HIS A 99 -6.70 12.25 -0.98
C HIS A 99 -6.34 11.54 -2.29
N ASN A 100 -6.57 10.22 -2.40
CA ASN A 100 -6.41 9.50 -3.66
C ASN A 100 -7.63 9.73 -4.56
N LYS A 101 -7.47 10.49 -5.64
CA LYS A 101 -8.57 10.85 -6.55
C LYS A 101 -9.12 9.69 -7.41
N ARG A 102 -8.37 8.60 -7.55
CA ARG A 102 -8.70 7.46 -8.42
C ARG A 102 -8.36 6.16 -7.70
N GLY A 103 -9.25 5.19 -7.79
CA GLY A 103 -9.05 3.83 -7.26
C GLY A 103 -7.85 3.12 -7.87
N GLY A 104 -7.56 1.93 -7.34
CA GLY A 104 -6.48 1.09 -7.85
C GLY A 104 -6.71 0.74 -9.32
N ASN A 105 -5.82 1.17 -10.21
CA ASN A 105 -5.96 0.84 -11.63
C ASN A 105 -5.39 -0.55 -11.90
N LEU A 106 -6.17 -1.58 -11.57
CA LEU A 106 -5.83 -2.98 -11.78
C LEU A 106 -5.76 -3.36 -13.26
N ALA A 107 -6.40 -2.61 -14.16
CA ALA A 107 -6.27 -2.81 -15.62
C ALA A 107 -4.84 -2.55 -16.14
N LYS A 108 -3.97 -1.90 -15.35
CA LYS A 108 -2.53 -1.82 -15.69
C LYS A 108 -1.81 -3.16 -15.50
N LEU A 109 -2.48 -4.19 -14.96
CA LEU A 109 -1.92 -5.50 -14.65
C LEU A 109 -2.11 -6.53 -15.76
N ASP A 110 -2.88 -6.22 -16.82
CA ASP A 110 -3.21 -7.12 -17.93
C ASP A 110 -1.98 -7.89 -18.45
N LYS A 111 -0.93 -7.16 -18.83
CA LYS A 111 0.31 -7.76 -19.39
C LYS A 111 1.02 -8.72 -18.43
N LEU A 112 0.87 -8.55 -17.13
CA LEU A 112 1.51 -9.42 -16.13
C LEU A 112 0.74 -10.73 -15.98
N PHE A 113 -0.59 -10.66 -16.05
CA PHE A 113 -1.44 -11.84 -15.99
C PHE A 113 -1.29 -12.72 -17.22
N ASP A 114 -1.15 -12.11 -18.39
CA ASP A 114 -0.86 -12.83 -19.65
C ASP A 114 0.35 -13.76 -19.53
N TRP A 115 1.35 -13.39 -18.71
CA TRP A 115 2.59 -14.15 -18.55
C TRP A 115 2.59 -15.11 -17.36
N HIS A 116 1.90 -14.77 -16.28
CA HIS A 116 2.05 -15.49 -15.01
C HIS A 116 0.78 -16.15 -14.47
N GLY A 117 -0.39 -15.79 -14.96
CA GLY A 117 -1.72 -16.30 -14.58
C GLY A 117 -2.20 -15.93 -13.17
N VAL A 118 -1.29 -15.87 -12.18
CA VAL A 118 -1.57 -15.49 -10.79
C VAL A 118 -0.42 -14.66 -10.23
N VAL A 119 -0.76 -13.60 -9.52
CA VAL A 119 0.18 -12.72 -8.80
C VAL A 119 -0.10 -12.84 -7.31
N LYS A 120 0.94 -13.15 -6.52
CA LYS A 120 0.87 -13.18 -5.06
C LYS A 120 1.66 -12.03 -4.48
N ILE A 121 1.09 -11.35 -3.49
CA ILE A 121 1.77 -10.29 -2.72
C ILE A 121 1.77 -10.69 -1.26
N HIS A 122 2.94 -10.73 -0.65
CA HIS A 122 3.12 -11.04 0.76
C HIS A 122 3.38 -9.75 1.54
N PHE A 123 2.40 -9.34 2.34
CA PHE A 123 2.49 -8.20 3.23
C PHE A 123 2.95 -8.65 4.62
N GLU A 124 4.08 -8.11 5.06
CA GLU A 124 4.72 -8.36 6.34
C GLU A 124 5.00 -7.03 7.06
N GLY A 125 5.36 -7.09 8.34
CA GLY A 125 5.57 -5.90 9.16
C GLY A 125 4.26 -5.28 9.63
N ASN A 126 4.17 -3.96 9.58
CA ASN A 126 3.02 -3.20 10.07
C ASN A 126 1.84 -3.25 9.11
N ASP A 127 0.62 -3.14 9.65
CA ASP A 127 -0.57 -2.97 8.84
C ASP A 127 -0.65 -1.53 8.28
N PRO A 128 -0.56 -1.32 6.96
CA PRO A 128 -0.58 0.03 6.38
C PRO A 128 -1.92 0.74 6.57
N PHE A 129 -2.99 0.00 6.87
CA PHE A 129 -4.34 0.55 7.06
C PHE A 129 -4.69 0.84 8.53
N LEU A 130 -3.76 0.65 9.47
CA LEU A 130 -3.91 1.07 10.86
C LEU A 130 -3.09 2.33 11.12
N GLU A 131 -3.58 3.23 11.98
CA GLU A 131 -2.85 4.43 12.39
C GLU A 131 -1.50 4.03 13.02
N PRO A 132 -0.36 4.65 12.62
CA PRO A 132 0.99 4.31 13.12
C PRO A 132 1.12 4.12 14.63
N GLY A 133 0.48 4.98 15.43
CA GLY A 133 0.50 4.88 16.89
C GLY A 133 -0.23 3.66 17.47
N THR A 134 -1.10 3.01 16.68
CA THR A 134 -1.94 1.87 17.12
C THR A 134 -1.52 0.54 16.52
N SER A 135 -0.83 0.57 15.37
CA SER A 135 -0.42 -0.63 14.64
C SER A 135 0.75 -1.30 15.36
N ARG A 136 0.69 -2.63 15.48
CA ARG A 136 1.84 -3.44 15.90
C ARG A 136 2.25 -4.31 14.70
N PRO A 137 3.54 -4.62 14.54
CA PRO A 137 3.98 -5.56 13.51
C PRO A 137 3.19 -6.86 13.61
N ALA A 138 2.64 -7.30 12.49
CA ALA A 138 1.94 -8.57 12.41
C ALA A 138 2.92 -9.71 12.69
N LYS A 139 2.49 -10.72 13.46
CA LYS A 139 3.30 -11.91 13.78
C LYS A 139 3.50 -12.85 12.58
N GLY A 140 2.95 -12.54 11.41
CA GLY A 140 3.02 -13.38 10.22
C GLY A 140 2.67 -12.62 8.96
N LYS A 141 2.84 -13.29 7.82
CA LYS A 141 2.57 -12.73 6.49
C LYS A 141 1.08 -12.76 6.16
N ARG A 142 0.59 -11.67 5.59
CA ARG A 142 -0.73 -11.58 4.94
C ARG A 142 -0.53 -11.76 3.45
N THR A 143 -1.12 -12.80 2.89
CA THR A 143 -1.00 -13.05 1.45
C THR A 143 -2.21 -12.50 0.74
N VAL A 144 -1.98 -11.71 -0.29
CA VAL A 144 -2.98 -11.28 -1.26
C VAL A 144 -2.72 -12.04 -2.56
N SER A 145 -3.78 -12.54 -3.18
CA SER A 145 -3.69 -13.13 -4.51
C SER A 145 -4.60 -12.39 -5.46
N ILE A 146 -4.03 -11.93 -6.56
CA ILE A 146 -4.77 -11.35 -7.68
C ILE A 146 -5.05 -12.49 -8.66
N THR A 147 -6.29 -12.61 -9.13
CA THR A 147 -6.73 -13.60 -10.13
C THR A 147 -7.67 -12.94 -11.15
N LEU A 148 -7.82 -13.52 -12.33
CA LEU A 148 -8.90 -13.19 -13.25
C LEU A 148 -10.12 -14.08 -12.95
N ASN A 149 -11.33 -13.52 -12.97
CA ASN A 149 -12.55 -14.32 -12.98
C ASN A 149 -12.92 -14.74 -14.42
N ASP A 150 -13.99 -15.51 -14.57
CA ASP A 150 -14.46 -16.01 -15.87
C ASP A 150 -14.88 -14.90 -16.86
N GLU A 151 -15.17 -13.70 -16.35
CA GLU A 151 -15.52 -12.52 -17.15
C GLU A 151 -14.31 -11.67 -17.55
N GLY A 152 -13.09 -12.08 -17.14
CA GLY A 152 -11.86 -11.33 -17.39
C GLY A 152 -11.65 -10.14 -16.43
N ASN A 153 -12.42 -10.05 -15.35
CA ASN A 153 -12.26 -9.02 -14.32
C ASN A 153 -11.22 -9.46 -13.27
N PHE A 154 -10.38 -8.53 -12.83
CA PHE A 154 -9.44 -8.79 -11.73
C PHE A 154 -10.17 -8.91 -10.38
N MET A 155 -9.86 -9.97 -9.65
CA MET A 155 -10.26 -10.16 -8.26
C MET A 155 -9.05 -10.07 -7.33
N VAL A 156 -9.20 -9.34 -6.23
CA VAL A 156 -8.16 -9.19 -5.19
C VAL A 156 -8.59 -9.97 -3.95
N ASN A 157 -8.07 -11.19 -3.78
CA ASN A 157 -8.37 -12.00 -2.60
C ASN A 157 -7.42 -11.64 -1.47
N HIS A 158 -7.95 -11.18 -0.34
CA HIS A 158 -7.14 -10.64 0.75
C HIS A 158 -7.69 -10.92 2.17
N PRO A 159 -6.84 -10.92 3.21
CA PRO A 159 -7.28 -11.24 4.58
C PRO A 159 -7.84 -10.05 5.37
N TRP A 160 -7.77 -8.81 4.85
CA TRP A 160 -8.33 -7.65 5.55
C TRP A 160 -9.84 -7.75 5.60
N ARG A 161 -10.41 -7.50 6.77
CA ARG A 161 -11.87 -7.46 6.96
C ARG A 161 -12.38 -6.05 6.81
N LEU A 162 -13.61 -5.91 6.31
CA LEU A 162 -14.40 -4.69 6.40
C LEU A 162 -14.31 -4.10 7.80
N ARG A 163 -14.09 -2.80 7.87
CA ARG A 163 -14.09 -2.11 9.16
C ARG A 163 -15.50 -2.21 9.75
N ARG A 164 -15.63 -2.86 10.92
CA ARG A 164 -16.85 -2.72 11.72
C ARG A 164 -17.00 -1.25 12.08
N LEU A 165 -18.05 -0.61 11.56
CA LEU A 165 -18.48 0.69 12.05
C LEU A 165 -18.69 0.53 13.56
N ARG A 166 -17.89 1.24 14.37
CA ARG A 166 -18.21 1.36 15.79
C ARG A 166 -19.48 2.19 15.84
N LEU A 167 -20.57 1.61 16.32
CA LEU A 167 -21.77 2.38 16.67
C LEU A 167 -21.31 3.54 17.58
N PRO A 168 -21.86 4.76 17.41
CA PRO A 168 -21.60 5.84 18.34
C PRO A 168 -21.90 5.33 19.74
N LYS A 169 -21.01 5.59 20.69
CA LYS A 169 -21.36 5.39 22.10
C LYS A 169 -22.53 6.34 22.39
N SER A 170 -23.70 5.77 22.67
CA SER A 170 -24.86 6.45 23.24
C SER A 170 -24.50 7.09 24.56
#